data_AF-A0A7W7VFZ1-F1
#
_entry.id   AF-A0A7W7VFZ1-F1
#
_cell.length_a   1.000
_cell.length_b   1.000
_cell.length_c   1.000
_cell.angle_alpha   90.00
_cell.angle_beta   90.00
_cell.angle_gamma   90.00
#
_symmetry.space_group_name_H-M   'P 1'
#
loop_
_entity.id
_entity.type
_entity.pdbx_description
1 polymer ?
#
loop_
_entity_poly.entity_id
_entity_poly.type
_entity_poly.pdbx_seq_one_letter_code
_entity_poly.pdbx_strand_id
1 'polypeptide(L)'
;MDNTLLVRAIVEALMFLEHAEDDEVDPDAAVRGIEVIGHELAALSPADRTEFRLVLARIAETSGDRGHARRAREVPFMLWGEE
;
A
#
# COMPACT_ATOMS: atom_id res chain seq x y z
N MET A 1 4.09 -18.74 -2.89
CA MET A 1 5.02 -17.87 -3.63
C MET A 1 5.29 -16.67 -2.73
N ASP A 2 6.52 -16.16 -2.61
CA ASP A 2 6.76 -15.00 -1.73
C ASP A 2 6.29 -13.72 -2.43
N ASN A 3 5.17 -13.15 -1.98
CA ASN A 3 4.58 -11.93 -2.54
C ASN A 3 5.21 -10.64 -2.00
N THR A 4 6.25 -10.72 -1.17
CA THR A 4 6.90 -9.55 -0.53
C THR A 4 7.32 -8.48 -1.53
N LEU A 5 7.88 -8.85 -2.69
CA LEU A 5 8.32 -7.87 -3.69
C LEU A 5 7.13 -7.15 -4.36
N LEU A 6 6.03 -7.86 -4.61
CA LEU A 6 4.82 -7.28 -5.20
C LEU A 6 4.15 -6.33 -4.21
N VAL A 7 3.95 -6.77 -2.96
CA VAL A 7 3.36 -5.93 -1.92
C VAL A 7 4.22 -4.71 -1.64
N ARG A 8 5.56 -4.85 -1.63
CA ARG A 8 6.48 -3.71 -1.48
C ARG A 8 6.31 -2.71 -2.61
N ALA A 9 6.25 -3.16 -3.87
CA ALA A 9 6.05 -2.26 -5.00
C ALA A 9 4.75 -1.47 -4.90
N ILE A 10 3.68 -2.09 -4.38
CA ILE A 10 2.40 -1.42 -4.13
C ILE A 10 2.52 -0.37 -3.03
N VAL A 11 3.21 -0.69 -1.91
CA VAL A 11 3.46 0.28 -0.83
C VAL A 11 4.27 1.48 -1.36
N GLU A 12 5.31 1.24 -2.14
CA GLU A 12 6.12 2.31 -2.75
C GLU A 12 5.29 3.18 -3.71
N ALA A 13 4.43 2.57 -4.52
CA ALA A 13 3.55 3.32 -5.42
C ALA A 13 2.56 4.21 -4.65
N LEU A 14 1.96 3.68 -3.57
CA LEU A 14 1.08 4.45 -2.69
C LEU A 14 1.83 5.60 -2.01
N MET A 15 3.05 5.36 -1.52
CA MET A 15 3.88 6.42 -0.94
C MET A 15 4.23 7.49 -1.96
N PHE A 16 4.65 7.10 -3.16
CA PHE A 16 4.99 8.03 -4.24
C PHE A 16 3.80 8.93 -4.58
N LEU A 17 2.61 8.35 -4.81
CA LEU A 17 1.43 9.14 -5.17
C LEU A 17 0.95 10.05 -4.03
N GLU A 18 1.16 9.66 -2.77
CA GLU A 18 0.74 10.44 -1.61
C GLU A 18 1.71 11.58 -1.25
N HIS A 19 2.99 11.43 -1.59
CA HIS A 19 4.04 12.42 -1.26
C HIS A 19 4.55 13.20 -2.49
N ALA A 20 4.01 12.92 -3.69
CA ALA A 20 4.32 13.71 -4.86
C ALA A 20 3.79 15.13 -4.67
N GLU A 21 4.64 16.11 -4.97
CA GLU A 21 4.24 17.52 -4.93
C GLU A 21 3.34 17.87 -6.14
N ASP A 22 2.53 18.91 -6.01
CA ASP A 22 1.56 19.33 -7.04
C ASP A 22 2.20 19.66 -8.41
N ASP A 23 3.50 19.98 -8.43
CA ASP A 23 4.28 20.25 -9.64
C ASP A 23 4.96 19.00 -10.23
N GLU A 24 4.99 17.88 -9.50
CA GLU A 24 5.50 16.58 -9.94
C GLU A 24 4.39 15.70 -10.55
N VAL A 25 3.24 15.65 -9.87
CA VAL A 25 2.07 14.85 -10.28
C VAL A 25 0.81 15.68 -10.09
N ASP A 26 -0.03 15.72 -11.13
CA ASP A 26 -1.36 16.34 -11.03
C ASP A 26 -2.13 15.75 -9.84
N PRO A 27 -2.59 16.57 -8.88
CA PRO A 27 -3.21 16.07 -7.65
C PRO A 27 -4.42 15.17 -7.89
N ASP A 28 -5.25 15.50 -8.89
CA ASP A 28 -6.41 14.70 -9.25
C ASP A 28 -6.00 13.33 -9.84
N ALA A 29 -4.91 13.31 -10.61
CA ALA A 29 -4.33 12.07 -11.12
C ALA A 29 -3.70 11.22 -10.00
N ALA A 30 -3.04 11.83 -9.02
CA ALA A 30 -2.46 11.14 -7.87
C ALA A 30 -3.56 10.45 -7.02
N VAL A 31 -4.62 11.19 -6.69
CA VAL A 31 -5.79 10.66 -5.97
C VAL A 31 -6.42 9.51 -6.75
N ARG A 32 -6.65 9.70 -8.06
CA ARG A 32 -7.22 8.64 -8.92
C ARG A 32 -6.35 7.39 -8.94
N GLY A 33 -5.03 7.53 -8.96
CA GLY A 33 -4.09 6.40 -8.90
C GLY A 33 -4.24 5.60 -7.61
N ILE A 34 -4.32 6.29 -6.47
CA ILE A 34 -4.55 5.67 -5.16
C ILE A 34 -5.90 4.96 -5.13
N GLU A 35 -6.97 5.59 -5.64
CA GLU A 35 -8.31 5.00 -5.70
C GLU A 35 -8.36 3.73 -6.55
N VAL A 36 -7.71 3.73 -7.73
CA VAL A 36 -7.65 2.55 -8.61
C VAL A 36 -6.89 1.41 -7.93
N ILE A 37 -5.72 1.68 -7.34
CA ILE A 37 -4.97 0.67 -6.59
C ILE A 37 -5.84 0.10 -5.45
N GLY A 38 -6.52 0.98 -4.71
CA GLY A 38 -7.38 0.57 -3.62
C GLY A 38 -8.57 -0.29 -4.08
N HIS A 39 -9.18 0.06 -5.20
CA HIS A 39 -10.28 -0.69 -5.80
C HIS A 39 -9.87 -2.12 -6.17
N GLU A 40 -8.72 -2.30 -6.83
CA GLU A 40 -8.23 -3.62 -7.22
C GLU A 40 -7.87 -4.47 -6.00
N LEU A 41 -7.25 -3.87 -4.98
CA LEU A 41 -6.94 -4.58 -3.73
C LEU A 41 -8.19 -4.92 -2.91
N ALA A 42 -9.28 -4.16 -3.06
CA ALA A 42 -10.57 -4.51 -2.47
C ALA A 42 -11.19 -5.76 -3.11
N ALA A 43 -10.82 -6.13 -4.34
CA ALA A 43 -11.32 -7.35 -4.98
C ALA A 43 -10.63 -8.64 -4.47
N LEU A 44 -9.58 -8.53 -3.65
CA LEU A 44 -8.89 -9.70 -3.08
C LEU A 44 -9.83 -10.55 -2.23
N SER A 45 -9.70 -11.87 -2.36
CA SER A 45 -10.41 -12.83 -1.52
C SER A 45 -10.01 -12.67 -0.05
N PRO A 46 -10.83 -13.12 0.92
CA PRO A 46 -10.46 -13.03 2.34
C PRO A 46 -9.11 -13.70 2.65
N ALA A 47 -8.81 -14.83 2.01
CA ALA A 47 -7.53 -15.52 2.18
C ALA A 47 -6.35 -14.68 1.65
N ASP A 48 -6.51 -14.06 0.48
CA ASP A 48 -5.46 -13.22 -0.12
C ASP A 48 -5.27 -11.93 0.68
N ARG A 49 -6.34 -11.36 1.25
CA ARG A 49 -6.23 -10.21 2.17
C ARG A 49 -5.44 -10.57 3.43
N THR A 50 -5.70 -11.73 4.02
CA THR A 50 -4.92 -12.23 5.15
C THR A 50 -3.44 -12.39 4.78
N GLU A 51 -3.14 -13.00 3.62
CA GLU A 51 -1.77 -13.12 3.14
C GLU A 51 -1.11 -11.74 2.95
N PHE A 52 -1.82 -10.80 2.31
CA PHE A 52 -1.34 -9.44 2.07
C PHE A 52 -1.01 -8.71 3.38
N ARG A 53 -1.83 -8.86 4.42
CA ARG A 53 -1.57 -8.28 5.75
C ARG A 53 -0.31 -8.86 6.40
N LEU A 54 -0.10 -10.18 6.30
CA LEU A 54 1.11 -10.82 6.82
C LEU A 54 2.36 -10.31 6.11
N VAL A 55 2.28 -10.13 4.79
CA VAL A 55 3.38 -9.58 4.00
C VAL A 55 3.66 -8.12 4.37
N LEU A 56 2.63 -7.30 4.55
CA LEU A 56 2.78 -5.92 5.01
C LEU A 56 3.42 -5.82 6.40
N ALA A 57 3.02 -6.68 7.34
CA ALA A 57 3.64 -6.75 8.66
C ALA A 57 5.13 -7.09 8.57
N ARG A 58 5.49 -8.10 7.75
CA ARG A 58 6.89 -8.46 7.48
C ARG A 58 7.67 -7.31 6.84
N ILE A 59 7.08 -6.58 5.89
CA ILE A 59 7.71 -5.40 5.29
C ILE A 59 7.97 -4.33 6.37
N ALA A 60 7.00 -4.08 7.25
CA ALA A 60 7.13 -3.09 8.32
C ALA A 60 8.19 -3.46 9.37
N GLU A 61 8.36 -4.75 9.66
CA GLU A 61 9.38 -5.27 10.58
C GLU A 61 10.80 -5.25 10.00
N THR A 62 10.91 -5.49 8.68
CA THR A 62 12.21 -5.60 8.00
C THR A 62 12.68 -4.30 7.35
N SER A 63 11.81 -3.29 7.26
CA SER A 63 12.17 -1.98 6.71
C SER A 63 13.15 -1.23 7.62
N GLY A 64 14.29 -0.84 7.06
CA GLY A 64 15.22 0.09 7.70
C GLY A 64 14.75 1.55 7.67
N ASP A 65 13.77 1.86 6.82
CA ASP A 65 13.15 3.19 6.73
C ASP A 65 11.86 3.27 7.55
N ARG A 66 11.76 4.31 8.40
CA ARG A 66 10.62 4.49 9.31
C ARG A 66 9.35 4.92 8.58
N GLY A 67 9.46 5.69 7.50
CA GLY A 67 8.32 6.13 6.70
C GLY A 67 7.65 4.95 6.01
N HIS A 68 8.45 4.14 5.33
CA HIS A 68 8.03 2.90 4.69
C HIS A 68 7.43 1.90 5.68
N ALA A 69 8.05 1.74 6.86
CA ALA A 69 7.53 0.86 7.90
C ALA A 69 6.18 1.34 8.45
N ARG A 70 6.01 2.66 8.63
CA ARG A 70 4.72 3.25 9.04
C ARG A 70 3.68 3.03 7.95
N ARG A 71 4.02 3.32 6.69
CA ARG A 71 3.07 3.17 5.58
C ARG A 71 2.57 1.75 5.44
N ALA A 72 3.48 0.77 5.48
CA ALA A 72 3.10 -0.64 5.40
C ALA A 72 2.09 -1.06 6.49
N ARG A 73 2.12 -0.43 7.67
CA ARG A 73 1.13 -0.65 8.75
C ARG A 73 -0.22 0.02 8.51
N GLU A 74 -0.26 1.11 7.74
CA GLU A 74 -1.48 1.91 7.50
C GLU A 74 -2.28 1.42 6.30
N VAL A 75 -1.62 0.80 5.31
CA VAL A 75 -2.27 0.29 4.08
C VAL A 75 -3.50 -0.59 4.36
N PRO A 76 -3.50 -1.56 5.30
CA PRO A 76 -4.67 -2.40 5.53
C PRO A 76 -5.91 -1.62 5.98
N PHE A 77 -5.71 -0.64 6.88
CA PHE A 77 -6.79 0.19 7.40
C PHE A 77 -7.39 1.07 6.29
N MET A 78 -6.55 1.66 5.45
CA MET A 78 -7.01 2.50 4.34
C MET A 78 -7.82 1.70 3.31
N LEU A 79 -7.46 0.44 3.07
CA LEU A 79 -8.08 -0.38 2.04
C LEU A 79 -9.34 -1.10 2.53
N TRP A 80 -9.34 -1.58 3.77
CA TRP A 80 -10.36 -2.52 4.26
C TRP A 80 -11.00 -2.12 5.60
N GLY A 81 -10.61 -0.99 6.19
CA GLY A 81 -11.13 -0.52 7.48
C GLY A 81 -10.53 -1.24 8.70
N GLU A 82 -11.10 -0.99 9.88
CA GLU A 82 -10.79 -1.77 11.10
C GLU A 82 -11.37 -3.19 10.97
N GLU A 83 -10.56 -4.20 11.29
CA GLU A 83 -11.03 -5.58 11.54
C GLU A 83 -11.20 -5.82 13.04
#